data_AF-A0A9D6FPL2-F1
#
_entry.id   AF-A0A9D6FPL2-F1
#
_cell.length_a   1.000
_cell.length_b   1.000
_cell.length_c   1.000
_cell.angle_alpha   90.00
_cell.angle_beta   90.00
_cell.angle_gamma   90.00
#
_symmetry.space_group_name_H-M   'P 1'
#
loop_
_entity.id
_entity.type
_entity.pdbx_description
1 polymer ?
#
loop_
_entity_poly.entity_id
_entity_poly.type
_entity_poly.pdbx_seq_one_letter_code
_entity_poly.pdbx_strand_id
1 'polypeptide(L)'
;MEDADFPSGPWTGYYVYDLDGKRERMDLDLRFADGLVSGSGTDPVGFFLVRGRYDAKEAEVWWHKTYPGRHDVYYRGFREGRGIWGTWQIHEWWRGGFKIWPKGIGEGAVEKLEVEEPVEAHAAAPTRPGTHIEEGL
;
A
#
# COMPACT_ATOMS: atom_id res chain seq x y z
N MET A 1 -2.70 29.22 -4.10
CA MET A 1 -3.97 28.86 -4.78
C MET A 1 -3.96 27.35 -4.84
N GLU A 2 -4.97 26.66 -4.33
CA GLU A 2 -5.01 25.20 -4.44
C GLU A 2 -5.28 24.83 -5.91
N ASP A 3 -4.50 23.91 -6.45
CA ASP A 3 -4.77 23.38 -7.79
C ASP A 3 -5.94 22.40 -7.68
N ALA A 4 -7.04 22.69 -8.36
CA ALA A 4 -8.31 21.96 -8.23
C ALA A 4 -8.16 20.45 -8.49
N ASP A 5 -7.16 20.06 -9.29
CA ASP A 5 -6.87 18.68 -9.63
C ASP A 5 -6.07 17.94 -8.54
N PHE A 6 -5.43 18.67 -7.62
CA PHE A 6 -4.62 18.14 -6.52
C PHE A 6 -5.14 18.63 -5.16
N PRO A 7 -6.24 18.06 -4.65
CA PRO A 7 -6.80 18.46 -3.36
C PRO A 7 -5.87 18.09 -2.21
N SER A 8 -5.63 19.06 -1.32
CA SER A 8 -4.98 18.81 -0.04
C SER A 8 -5.93 18.11 0.95
N GLY A 9 -5.36 17.47 1.97
CA GLY A 9 -6.06 16.77 3.04
C GLY A 9 -5.81 15.26 3.05
N PRO A 10 -6.76 14.46 3.55
CA PRO A 10 -6.57 13.03 3.71
C PRO A 10 -6.73 12.27 2.38
N TRP A 11 -5.87 11.28 2.17
CA TRP A 11 -5.85 10.36 1.04
C TRP A 11 -5.77 8.91 1.54
N THR A 12 -6.21 7.98 0.71
CA THR A 12 -6.09 6.53 0.93
C THR A 12 -5.71 5.85 -0.37
N GLY A 13 -5.16 4.65 -0.26
CA GLY A 13 -5.04 3.78 -1.40
C GLY A 13 -4.22 2.56 -1.08
N TYR A 14 -3.49 2.09 -2.08
CA TYR A 14 -2.65 0.92 -1.96
C TYR A 14 -1.41 1.02 -2.84
N TYR A 15 -0.38 0.25 -2.47
CA TYR A 15 0.75 -0.08 -3.33
C TYR A 15 0.78 -1.60 -3.55
N VAL A 16 1.42 -2.00 -4.65
CA VAL A 16 1.56 -3.38 -5.08
C VAL A 16 3.03 -3.67 -5.34
N TYR A 17 3.51 -4.83 -4.90
CA TYR A 17 4.84 -5.33 -5.26
C TYR A 17 4.80 -6.07 -6.60
N ASP A 18 5.75 -5.78 -7.49
CA ASP A 18 5.82 -6.45 -8.80
C ASP A 18 6.11 -7.96 -8.71
N LEU A 19 6.75 -8.41 -7.62
CA LEU A 19 7.23 -9.79 -7.48
C LEU A 19 6.12 -10.79 -7.16
N ASP A 20 5.22 -10.45 -6.25
CA ASP A 20 4.17 -11.34 -5.74
C ASP A 20 2.75 -10.78 -5.92
N GLY A 21 2.61 -9.56 -6.45
CA GLY A 21 1.33 -8.88 -6.59
C GLY A 21 0.69 -8.54 -5.24
N LYS A 22 1.43 -8.65 -4.12
CA LYS A 22 0.91 -8.34 -2.79
C LYS A 22 0.52 -6.88 -2.76
N ARG A 23 -0.73 -6.64 -2.36
CA ARG A 23 -1.32 -5.30 -2.27
C ARG A 23 -1.44 -4.90 -0.80
N GLU A 24 -0.85 -3.78 -0.45
CA GLU A 24 -0.88 -3.24 0.90
C GLU A 24 -1.54 -1.86 0.92
N ARG A 25 -2.37 -1.62 1.94
CA ARG A 25 -3.08 -0.35 2.13
C ARG A 25 -2.12 0.71 2.68
N MET A 26 -2.33 1.95 2.27
CA MET A 26 -1.70 3.11 2.88
C MET A 26 -2.67 4.27 3.01
N ASP A 27 -2.53 5.03 4.09
CA ASP A 27 -3.28 6.24 4.37
C ASP A 27 -2.29 7.41 4.48
N LEU A 28 -2.65 8.55 3.88
CA LEU A 28 -1.78 9.72 3.79
C LEU A 28 -2.57 10.98 4.14
N ASP A 29 -1.87 11.99 4.64
CA ASP A 29 -2.32 13.38 4.65
C ASP A 29 -1.36 14.17 3.77
N LEU A 30 -1.88 14.70 2.66
CA LEU A 30 -1.09 15.35 1.61
C LEU A 30 -1.48 16.81 1.51
N ARG A 31 -0.46 17.67 1.36
CA ARG A 31 -0.60 19.09 1.09
C ARG A 31 0.04 19.39 -0.25
N PHE A 32 -0.77 19.93 -1.17
CA PHE A 32 -0.38 20.43 -2.46
C PHE A 32 -0.47 21.96 -2.45
N ALA A 33 0.67 22.62 -2.63
CA ALA A 33 0.74 24.07 -2.72
C ALA A 33 1.99 24.48 -3.49
N ASP A 34 1.85 25.47 -4.38
CA ASP A 34 2.97 26.11 -5.07
C ASP A 34 3.88 25.12 -5.83
N GLY A 35 3.29 24.08 -6.44
CA GLY A 35 4.03 23.03 -7.17
C GLY A 35 4.78 22.04 -6.27
N LEU A 36 4.58 22.11 -4.95
CA LEU A 36 5.17 21.20 -3.96
C LEU A 36 4.11 20.28 -3.37
N VAL A 37 4.49 19.01 -3.20
CA VAL A 37 3.73 18.04 -2.40
C VAL A 37 4.49 17.73 -1.12
N SER A 38 3.80 17.79 0.01
CA SER A 38 4.34 17.44 1.32
C SER A 38 3.30 16.72 2.15
N GLY A 39 3.70 15.97 3.17
CA GLY A 39 2.73 15.26 3.99
C GLY A 39 3.33 14.19 4.86
N SER A 40 2.45 13.35 5.38
CA SER A 40 2.83 12.17 6.17
C SER A 40 1.80 11.08 6.00
N GLY A 41 2.10 9.87 6.46
CA GLY A 41 1.14 8.78 6.39
C GLY A 41 1.57 7.56 7.18
N THR A 42 0.79 6.50 7.06
CA THR A 42 1.05 5.22 7.70
C THR A 42 0.58 4.08 6.81
N ASP A 43 1.32 2.98 6.88
CA ASP A 43 1.05 1.71 6.22
C ASP A 43 1.60 0.55 7.08
N PRO A 44 1.54 -0.72 6.62
CA PRO A 44 2.06 -1.85 7.38
C PRO A 44 3.57 -1.79 7.72
N VAL A 45 4.38 -1.02 6.98
CA VAL A 45 5.81 -0.84 7.28
C VAL A 45 5.99 0.17 8.42
N GLY A 46 5.15 1.20 8.47
CA GLY A 46 5.05 2.13 9.59
C GLY A 46 4.77 3.58 9.17
N PHE A 47 5.11 4.51 10.06
CA PHE A 47 5.00 5.95 9.81
C PHE A 47 6.03 6.42 8.76
N PHE A 48 5.60 7.31 7.88
CA PHE A 48 6.44 7.91 6.85
C PHE A 48 6.12 9.39 6.61
N LEU A 49 7.11 10.09 6.05
CA LEU A 49 7.00 11.46 5.57
C LEU A 49 6.96 11.49 4.04
N VAL A 50 6.27 12.47 3.47
CA VAL A 50 6.19 12.70 2.02
C VAL A 50 6.78 14.08 1.71
N ARG A 51 7.66 14.14 0.71
CA ARG A 51 8.18 15.40 0.17
C ARG A 51 8.48 15.28 -1.31
N GLY A 52 8.02 16.26 -2.09
CA GLY A 52 8.13 16.20 -3.54
C GLY A 52 7.61 17.44 -4.25
N ARG A 53 7.29 17.25 -5.52
CA ARG A 53 6.81 18.28 -6.44
C ARG A 53 5.76 17.70 -7.39
N TYR A 54 4.89 18.57 -7.91
CA TYR A 54 3.89 18.20 -8.90
C TYR A 54 3.82 19.27 -9.99
N ASP A 55 3.40 18.84 -11.17
CA ASP A 55 3.04 19.71 -12.30
C ASP A 55 1.55 19.50 -12.60
N ALA A 56 0.74 20.54 -12.30
CA ALA A 56 -0.70 20.49 -12.54
C ALA A 56 -1.05 20.44 -14.04
N LYS A 57 -0.19 20.97 -14.93
CA LYS A 57 -0.44 21.00 -16.37
C LYS A 57 -0.20 19.65 -17.02
N GLU A 58 0.90 18.99 -16.61
CA GLU A 58 1.26 17.65 -17.10
C GLU A 58 0.55 16.54 -16.32
N ALA A 59 -0.23 16.91 -15.29
CA ALA A 59 -0.89 15.97 -14.37
C ALA A 59 0.11 14.99 -13.73
N GLU A 60 1.36 15.40 -13.54
CA GLU A 60 2.43 14.52 -13.06
C GLU A 60 2.90 14.92 -11.67
N VAL A 61 3.26 13.94 -10.86
CA VAL A 61 3.69 14.14 -9.48
C VAL A 61 4.82 13.19 -9.11
N TRP A 62 5.78 13.71 -8.36
CA TRP A 62 6.92 12.96 -7.87
C TRP A 62 7.15 13.27 -6.41
N TRP A 63 7.34 12.25 -5.58
CA TRP A 63 7.72 12.44 -4.19
C TRP A 63 8.64 11.35 -3.68
N HIS A 64 9.36 11.70 -2.63
CA HIS A 64 10.06 10.75 -1.79
C HIS A 64 9.18 10.45 -0.59
N LYS A 65 9.03 9.17 -0.30
CA LYS A 65 8.43 8.66 0.93
C LYS A 65 9.57 8.19 1.83
N THR A 66 9.76 8.86 2.95
CA THR A 66 10.86 8.62 3.87
C THR A 66 10.35 7.95 5.13
N TYR A 67 10.89 6.78 5.45
CA TYR A 67 10.74 6.17 6.78
C TYR A 67 11.87 6.69 7.67
N PRO A 68 11.59 7.50 8.71
CA PRO A 68 12.64 8.10 9.54
C PRO A 68 13.60 7.06 10.12
N GLY A 69 14.91 7.27 9.91
CA GLY A 69 15.95 6.37 10.37
C GLY A 69 16.05 5.04 9.61
N ARG A 70 15.35 4.89 8.47
CA ARG A 70 15.37 3.69 7.63
C ARG A 70 15.78 4.02 6.19
N HIS A 71 14.81 4.11 5.28
CA HIS A 71 15.07 4.27 3.85
C HIS A 71 14.02 5.17 3.18
N ASP A 72 14.37 5.60 1.97
CA ASP A 72 13.51 6.34 1.07
C ASP A 72 12.92 5.45 -0.01
N VAL A 73 11.70 5.78 -0.42
CA VAL A 73 11.00 5.18 -1.55
C VAL A 73 10.64 6.29 -2.53
N TYR A 74 10.99 6.10 -3.80
CA TYR A 74 10.75 7.09 -4.85
C TYR A 74 9.43 6.79 -5.54
N TYR A 75 8.55 7.78 -5.62
CA TYR A 75 7.26 7.68 -6.29
C TYR A 75 7.23 8.61 -7.49
N ARG A 76 6.66 8.09 -8.58
CA ARG A 76 6.29 8.83 -9.78
C ARG A 76 4.85 8.45 -10.15
N GLY A 77 3.98 9.43 -10.24
CA GLY A 77 2.57 9.19 -10.55
C GLY A 77 1.96 10.23 -11.45
N PHE A 78 0.78 9.88 -11.94
CA PHE A 78 -0.04 10.66 -12.84
C PHE A 78 -1.43 10.81 -12.23
N ARG A 79 -1.97 12.02 -12.29
CA ARG A 79 -3.32 12.34 -11.87
C ARG A 79 -4.27 11.97 -12.99
N GLU A 80 -5.19 11.06 -12.71
CA GLU A 80 -6.23 10.67 -13.65
C GLU A 80 -7.58 10.54 -12.90
N GLY A 81 -8.57 11.30 -13.36
CA GLY A 81 -9.87 11.38 -12.69
C GLY A 81 -9.75 11.82 -11.24
N ARG A 82 -10.16 10.95 -10.30
CA ARG A 82 -10.16 11.24 -8.86
C ARG A 82 -8.94 10.72 -8.11
N GLY A 83 -7.94 10.15 -8.77
CA GLY A 83 -6.81 9.51 -8.11
C GLY A 83 -5.47 9.79 -8.75
N ILE A 84 -4.41 9.47 -8.02
CA ILE A 84 -3.05 9.43 -8.54
C ILE A 84 -2.66 7.96 -8.63
N TRP A 85 -2.12 7.55 -9.77
CA TRP A 85 -1.58 6.20 -9.97
C TRP A 85 -0.20 6.29 -10.58
N GLY A 86 0.61 5.25 -10.42
CA GLY A 86 1.95 5.24 -10.99
C GLY A 86 2.81 4.15 -10.39
N THR A 87 4.11 4.43 -10.28
CA THR A 87 5.09 3.49 -9.78
C THR A 87 5.83 4.01 -8.55
N TRP A 88 6.26 3.06 -7.72
CA TRP A 88 7.21 3.29 -6.65
C TRP A 88 8.44 2.42 -6.87
N GLN A 89 9.60 2.87 -6.36
CA GLN A 89 10.84 2.10 -6.39
C GLN A 89 11.69 2.35 -5.14
N ILE A 90 12.39 1.30 -4.69
CA ILE A 90 13.42 1.34 -3.66
C ILE A 90 14.70 0.82 -4.31
N HIS A 91 15.67 1.71 -4.52
CA HIS A 91 16.88 1.41 -5.29
C HIS A 91 16.51 0.83 -6.67
N GLU A 92 17.33 -0.09 -7.21
CA GLU A 92 17.12 -0.69 -8.55
C GLU A 92 16.32 -2.01 -8.52
N TRP A 93 16.00 -2.53 -7.34
CA TRP A 93 15.61 -3.94 -7.16
C TRP A 93 14.14 -4.12 -6.77
N TRP A 94 13.59 -3.16 -6.01
CA TRP A 94 12.22 -3.23 -5.52
C TRP A 94 11.41 -2.15 -6.19
N ARG A 95 10.29 -2.56 -6.77
CA ARG A 95 9.37 -1.65 -7.45
C ARG A 95 7.97 -2.22 -7.45
N GLY A 96 7.03 -1.34 -7.76
CA GLY A 96 5.75 -1.76 -8.27
C GLY A 96 4.79 -0.61 -8.45
N GLY A 97 3.51 -0.95 -8.59
CA GLY A 97 2.45 0.03 -8.83
C GLY A 97 1.89 0.63 -7.55
N PHE A 98 1.26 1.80 -7.66
CA PHE A 98 0.39 2.33 -6.61
C PHE A 98 -0.83 3.04 -7.19
N LYS A 99 -1.86 3.18 -6.35
CA LYS A 99 -3.03 4.01 -6.63
C LYS A 99 -3.56 4.61 -5.34
N ILE A 100 -3.76 5.92 -5.31
CA ILE A 100 -4.33 6.68 -4.18
C ILE A 100 -5.42 7.63 -4.64
N TRP A 101 -6.33 7.97 -3.73
CA TRP A 101 -7.45 8.89 -3.95
C TRP A 101 -7.79 9.65 -2.64
N PRO A 102 -8.34 10.87 -2.73
CA PRO A 102 -8.68 11.68 -1.56
C PRO A 102 -9.88 11.08 -0.80
N LYS A 103 -9.80 11.09 0.53
CA LYS A 103 -10.91 10.78 1.45
C LYS A 103 -11.74 12.06 1.60
N GLY A 104 -12.95 12.11 1.03
CA GLY A 104 -13.81 13.30 1.13
C GLY A 104 -14.52 13.68 -0.18
N ILE A 105 -14.14 13.08 -1.31
CA ILE A 105 -14.94 13.11 -2.54
C ILE A 105 -15.66 11.77 -2.66
N GLY A 106 -16.74 11.60 -1.89
CA GLY A 106 -17.59 10.40 -1.90
C GLY A 106 -17.05 9.27 -1.02
N GLU A 107 -17.15 9.43 0.29
CA GLU A 107 -17.18 8.31 1.22
C GLU A 107 -18.41 7.46 0.91
N GLY A 108 -18.20 6.42 0.10
CA GLY A 108 -19.22 5.47 -0.28
C GLY A 108 -18.60 4.39 -1.14
N ALA A 109 -18.44 3.20 -0.55
CA ALA A 109 -17.94 1.97 -1.15
C ALA A 109 -16.42 1.86 -1.35
N VAL A 110 -15.67 1.65 -0.25
CA VAL A 110 -14.94 0.38 -0.03
C VAL A 110 -14.71 0.19 1.48
N GLU A 111 -15.79 -0.01 2.23
CA GLU A 111 -15.72 -0.58 3.57
C GLU A 111 -16.23 -2.01 3.49
N LYS A 112 -15.32 -2.94 3.19
CA LYS A 112 -15.34 -4.33 3.69
C LYS A 112 -13.97 -4.93 3.44
N LEU A 113 -13.03 -4.61 4.32
CA LEU A 113 -11.82 -5.40 4.53
C LEU A 113 -12.27 -6.63 5.33
N GLU A 114 -12.52 -7.74 4.65
CA GLU A 114 -12.49 -9.06 5.28
C GLU A 114 -11.03 -9.36 5.61
N VAL A 115 -10.62 -8.93 6.80
CA VAL A 115 -9.47 -9.48 7.51
C VAL A 115 -9.98 -10.71 8.25
N GLU A 116 -9.77 -11.88 7.66
CA GLU A 116 -9.69 -13.13 8.43
C GLU A 116 -8.25 -13.64 8.30
N GLU A 117 -7.43 -13.30 9.31
CA GLU A 117 -6.25 -14.06 9.70
C GLU A 117 -6.62 -14.93 10.93
N PRO A 118 -5.86 -15.98 11.32
CA PRO A 118 -4.81 -16.72 10.61
C PRO A 118 -5.03 -18.25 10.64
N VAL A 119 -4.32 -18.97 9.77
CA VAL A 119 -4.13 -20.42 9.82
C VAL A 119 -3.15 -20.80 10.92
N GLU A 120 -3.60 -21.44 12.00
CA GLU A 120 -2.70 -22.21 12.87
C GLU A 120 -3.39 -23.38 13.57
N ALA A 121 -3.02 -24.60 13.20
CA ALA A 121 -2.91 -25.73 14.13
C ALA A 121 -2.01 -26.81 13.51
N HIS A 122 -0.73 -26.75 13.85
CA HIS A 122 0.22 -27.85 13.68
C HIS A 122 -0.16 -29.04 14.59
N ALA A 123 -0.04 -30.24 14.01
CA ALA A 123 0.31 -31.53 14.62
C ALA A 123 -0.61 -32.19 15.68
N ALA A 124 -1.25 -33.29 15.29
CA ALA A 124 -1.31 -34.53 16.08
C ALA A 124 -1.65 -35.75 15.18
N ALA A 125 -0.65 -36.53 14.80
CA ALA A 125 -0.81 -37.99 14.65
C ALA A 125 -0.26 -38.59 15.95
N PRO A 126 -0.93 -39.54 16.61
CA PRO A 126 -1.12 -40.88 16.04
C PRO A 126 -2.38 -41.64 16.53
N THR A 127 -3.03 -42.43 15.67
CA THR A 127 -3.74 -43.63 16.13
C THR A 127 -3.72 -44.70 15.06
N ARG A 128 -2.91 -45.74 15.29
CA ARG A 128 -3.05 -47.07 14.66
C ARG A 128 -4.27 -47.76 15.26
N PRO A 129 -5.21 -48.29 14.47
CA PRO A 129 -6.16 -49.29 14.96
C PRO A 129 -5.53 -50.69 14.97
N GLY A 130 -5.80 -51.43 16.05
CA GLY A 130 -5.31 -52.79 16.36
C GLY A 130 -5.67 -53.85 15.31
N THR A 131 -4.80 -54.83 15.10
CA THR A 131 -4.75 -56.15 15.76
C THR A 131 -5.53 -57.21 14.98
N HIS A 132 -4.77 -58.16 14.42
CA HIS A 132 -4.96 -59.62 14.49
C HIS A 132 -4.85 -60.30 13.12
N ILE A 133 -3.77 -61.07 12.94
CA ILE A 133 -3.83 -62.34 12.22
C ILE A 133 -2.82 -63.26 12.91
N GLU A 134 -3.39 -64.36 13.40
CA GLU A 134 -2.72 -65.60 13.83
C GLU A 134 -1.70 -66.05 12.78
N GLU A 135 -0.66 -66.78 13.20
CA GLU A 135 -0.40 -68.18 12.79
C GLU A 135 0.84 -68.66 13.55
N GLY A 136 0.65 -69.67 14.39
CA GLY A 136 1.69 -70.39 15.09
C GLY A 136 1.76 -71.83 14.59
N LEU A 137 2.99 -72.23 14.25
CA LEU A 137 3.56 -73.58 14.16
C LEU A 137 2.85 -74.66 13.32
#